data_AF-A0A2B8A560-F1
#
_entry.id   AF-A0A2B8A560-F1
#
_cell.length_a   1.000
_cell.length_b   1.000
_cell.length_c   1.000
_cell.angle_alpha   90.00
_cell.angle_beta   90.00
_cell.angle_gamma   90.00
#
_symmetry.space_group_name_H-M   'P 1'
#
loop_
_entity.id
_entity.type
_entity.pdbx_description
1 polymer ?
#
loop_
_entity_poly.entity_id
_entity_poly.type
_entity_poly.pdbx_seq_one_letter_code
_entity_poly.pdbx_strand_id
1 'polypeptide(L)'
;MMNKIEISAEPKEISVNRRIIKSNIQVTAKARERGNNKAIAGLPLSAVFEKGSGNVFPSFKSDENGLAKVLITQISSRDAEQQIAIGVNPNAFENNDSSAVFSLIAKKLVVPKAAVLLHVQRPLVYVTASEKSLGAEKSSKELTNAVTNYLTQSGFEITDDSKKAEMAVDISSDTEKGVQSGNIFITYLSGSIRVKSLPDGKEIYTSSLNRVKGYSLDFERSSQQAYAEGLKKLTHENLPQILSYITQ
;
A
#
# COMPACT_ATOMS: atom_id res chain seq x y z
N MET A 1 27.88 -27.79 11.19
CA MET A 1 26.87 -28.28 10.22
C MET A 1 26.36 -27.17 9.29
N MET A 2 25.99 -25.97 9.78
CA MET A 2 25.45 -24.89 8.95
C MET A 2 26.36 -24.38 7.81
N ASN A 3 27.69 -24.42 7.95
CA ASN A 3 28.61 -24.03 6.86
C ASN A 3 28.57 -24.95 5.63
N LYS A 4 27.93 -26.12 5.73
CA LYS A 4 27.74 -27.04 4.61
C LYS A 4 26.39 -26.86 3.92
N ILE A 5 25.54 -25.95 4.37
CA ILE A 5 24.23 -25.72 3.78
C ILE A 5 24.32 -24.49 2.87
N GLU A 6 23.73 -24.61 1.68
CA GLU A 6 23.53 -23.52 0.74
C GLU A 6 22.02 -23.33 0.55
N ILE A 7 21.56 -22.09 0.74
CA ILE A 7 20.19 -21.68 0.48
C ILE A 7 20.22 -20.75 -0.74
N SER A 8 19.38 -21.03 -1.73
CA SER A 8 19.11 -20.14 -2.85
C SER A 8 17.60 -19.92 -2.98
N ALA A 9 17.20 -18.86 -3.69
CA ALA A 9 15.80 -18.52 -3.90
C ALA A 9 15.56 -18.19 -5.38
N GLU A 10 14.41 -18.61 -5.89
CA GLU A 10 13.95 -18.35 -7.25
C GLU A 10 12.51 -17.84 -7.25
N PRO A 11 12.23 -16.69 -7.89
CA PRO A 11 13.22 -15.79 -8.50
C PRO A 11 14.08 -15.05 -7.44
N LYS A 12 15.26 -14.56 -7.85
CA LYS A 12 16.12 -13.72 -6.98
C LYS A 12 15.61 -12.29 -6.85
N GLU A 13 14.82 -11.86 -7.82
CA GLU A 13 14.23 -10.53 -7.92
C GLU A 13 12.83 -10.64 -8.49
N ILE A 14 11.89 -9.82 -8.02
CA ILE A 14 10.51 -9.82 -8.50
C ILE A 14 9.89 -8.43 -8.43
N SER A 15 9.15 -8.06 -9.48
CA SER A 15 8.32 -6.85 -9.47
C SER A 15 6.95 -7.15 -8.90
N VAL A 16 6.51 -6.34 -7.95
CA VAL A 16 5.31 -6.58 -7.16
C VAL A 16 4.52 -5.28 -7.04
N ASN A 17 3.23 -5.31 -7.39
CA ASN A 17 2.36 -4.17 -7.11
C ASN A 17 2.06 -4.17 -5.60
N ARG A 18 2.07 -2.97 -5.00
CA ARG A 18 1.51 -2.77 -3.65
C ARG A 18 -0.02 -2.83 -3.72
N ARG A 19 -0.56 -3.98 -4.13
CA ARG A 19 -2.01 -4.17 -4.17
C ARG A 19 -2.58 -4.25 -2.77
N ILE A 20 -3.78 -3.70 -2.71
CA ILE A 20 -4.59 -3.44 -1.53
C ILE A 20 -5.20 -4.76 -1.03
N ILE A 21 -5.41 -5.73 -1.93
CA ILE A 21 -6.09 -6.98 -1.63
C ILE A 21 -5.17 -8.14 -2.05
N LYS A 22 -4.46 -8.71 -1.06
CA LYS A 22 -3.72 -9.99 -1.09
C LYS A 22 -2.83 -10.21 -2.32
N SER A 23 -1.54 -9.90 -2.21
CA SER A 23 -0.55 -10.48 -3.09
C SER A 23 -0.26 -11.92 -2.62
N ASN A 24 -0.48 -12.92 -3.48
CA ASN A 24 0.00 -14.29 -3.25
C ASN A 24 1.30 -14.48 -4.04
N ILE A 25 2.33 -13.72 -3.66
CA ILE A 25 3.63 -13.82 -4.32
C ILE A 25 4.32 -15.09 -3.82
N GLN A 26 4.76 -15.92 -4.76
CA GLN A 26 5.44 -17.17 -4.46
C GLN A 26 6.91 -17.08 -4.84
N VAL A 27 7.76 -17.45 -3.90
CA VAL A 27 9.19 -17.68 -4.13
C VAL A 27 9.49 -19.12 -3.76
N THR A 28 10.34 -19.78 -4.54
CA THR A 28 10.84 -21.13 -4.21
C THR A 28 12.23 -21.02 -3.60
N ALA A 29 12.36 -21.45 -2.34
CA ALA A 29 13.65 -21.65 -1.70
C ALA A 29 14.20 -23.04 -2.03
N LYS A 30 15.51 -23.14 -2.27
CA LYS A 30 16.23 -24.40 -2.50
C LYS A 30 17.30 -24.58 -1.44
N ALA A 31 17.27 -25.72 -0.75
CA ALA A 31 18.23 -26.12 0.27
C ALA A 31 19.09 -27.27 -0.23
N ARG A 32 20.41 -27.04 -0.31
CA ARG A 32 21.37 -28.04 -0.80
C ARG A 32 22.62 -28.10 0.05
N GLU A 33 23.30 -29.23 0.00
CA GLU A 33 24.61 -29.40 0.61
C GLU A 33 25.70 -28.79 -0.30
N ARG A 34 26.54 -27.94 0.30
CA ARG A 34 27.65 -27.25 -0.33
C ARG A 34 28.70 -28.29 -0.74
N GLY A 35 28.98 -28.38 -2.05
CA GLY A 35 30.04 -29.21 -2.62
C GLY A 35 29.58 -30.41 -3.43
N ASN A 36 28.44 -31.03 -3.10
CA ASN A 36 27.86 -32.13 -3.87
C ASN A 36 26.48 -31.81 -4.46
N ASN A 37 25.91 -30.64 -4.13
CA ASN A 37 24.61 -30.16 -4.63
C ASN A 37 23.45 -31.13 -4.30
N LYS A 38 23.59 -31.96 -3.26
CA LYS A 38 22.56 -32.89 -2.81
C LYS A 38 21.42 -32.11 -2.16
N ALA A 39 20.18 -32.45 -2.48
CA ALA A 39 18.99 -31.89 -1.87
C ALA A 39 18.92 -32.22 -0.36
N ILE A 40 18.53 -31.22 0.45
CA ILE A 40 18.33 -31.40 1.89
C ILE A 40 16.82 -31.37 2.17
N ALA A 41 16.26 -32.54 2.47
CA ALA A 41 14.85 -32.68 2.81
C ALA A 41 14.57 -32.36 4.28
N GLY A 42 13.38 -31.84 4.57
CA GLY A 42 12.89 -31.58 5.93
C GLY A 42 13.60 -30.45 6.69
N LEU A 43 14.44 -29.66 6.00
CA LEU A 43 15.20 -28.58 6.62
C LEU A 43 14.24 -27.46 7.05
N PRO A 44 14.20 -27.08 8.34
CA PRO A 44 13.38 -25.97 8.79
C PRO A 44 13.98 -24.65 8.31
N LEU A 45 13.16 -23.87 7.63
CA LEU A 45 13.47 -22.57 7.07
C LEU A 45 12.53 -21.51 7.65
N SER A 46 12.97 -20.27 7.62
CA SER A 46 12.17 -19.09 7.91
C SER A 46 12.40 -18.00 6.87
N ALA A 47 11.42 -17.12 6.74
CA ALA A 47 11.50 -15.94 5.89
C ALA A 47 11.17 -14.68 6.69
N VAL A 48 11.93 -13.61 6.47
CA VAL A 48 11.75 -12.31 7.14
C VAL A 48 12.08 -11.17 6.19
N PHE A 49 11.43 -10.01 6.36
CA PHE A 49 11.85 -8.78 5.69
C PHE A 49 13.11 -8.22 6.38
N GLU A 50 14.19 -8.06 5.63
CA GLU A 50 15.42 -7.38 6.08
C GLU A 50 15.41 -5.88 5.74
N LYS A 51 14.71 -5.51 4.67
CA LYS A 51 14.45 -4.12 4.25
C LYS A 51 12.98 -4.02 3.84
N GLY A 52 12.30 -2.97 4.29
CA GLY A 52 10.86 -2.80 4.09
C GLY A 52 10.03 -3.52 5.16
N SER A 53 8.76 -3.79 4.87
CA SER A 53 7.84 -4.43 5.81
C SER A 53 6.67 -5.09 5.08
N GLY A 54 6.15 -6.17 5.67
CA GLY A 54 5.04 -6.94 5.14
C GLY A 54 4.81 -8.23 5.92
N ASN A 55 3.93 -9.09 5.40
CA ASN A 55 3.63 -10.39 5.97
C ASN A 55 4.14 -11.50 5.05
N VAL A 56 4.91 -12.42 5.63
CA VAL A 56 5.42 -13.62 4.98
C VAL A 56 5.13 -14.81 5.89
N PHE A 57 4.87 -15.99 5.30
CA PHE A 57 4.69 -17.20 6.10
C PHE A 57 6.00 -17.51 6.85
N PRO A 58 5.99 -17.51 8.20
CA PRO A 58 7.22 -17.32 8.97
C PRO A 58 8.13 -18.54 9.03
N SER A 59 7.57 -19.75 8.92
CA SER A 59 8.33 -20.99 9.02
C SER A 59 7.77 -22.07 8.10
N PHE A 60 8.67 -22.81 7.45
CA PHE A 60 8.32 -23.89 6.53
C PHE A 60 9.45 -24.92 6.49
N LYS A 61 9.23 -26.08 5.86
CA LYS A 61 10.24 -27.12 5.69
C LYS A 61 10.46 -27.41 4.21
N SER A 62 11.69 -27.76 3.85
CA SER A 62 11.96 -28.27 2.50
C SER A 62 11.36 -29.67 2.28
N ASP A 63 10.95 -29.94 1.05
CA ASP A 63 10.47 -31.24 0.58
C ASP A 63 11.60 -32.22 0.25
N GLU A 64 11.27 -33.39 -0.28
CA GLU A 64 12.24 -34.43 -0.68
C GLU A 64 13.26 -33.95 -1.73
N ASN A 65 12.90 -32.93 -2.52
CA ASN A 65 13.77 -32.31 -3.53
C ASN A 65 14.55 -31.12 -2.97
N GLY A 66 14.45 -30.85 -1.66
CA GLY A 66 15.08 -29.72 -1.01
C GLY A 66 14.41 -28.38 -1.34
N LEU A 67 13.16 -28.38 -1.82
CA LEU A 67 12.43 -27.19 -2.21
C LEU A 67 11.44 -26.77 -1.12
N ALA A 68 11.25 -25.47 -0.93
CA ALA A 68 10.18 -24.94 -0.08
C ALA A 68 9.51 -23.74 -0.73
N LYS A 69 8.17 -23.69 -0.67
CA LYS A 69 7.39 -22.55 -1.14
C LYS A 69 7.32 -21.49 -0.05
N VAL A 70 7.72 -20.27 -0.38
CA VAL A 70 7.64 -19.08 0.46
C VAL A 70 6.51 -18.22 -0.06
N LEU A 71 5.54 -17.94 0.80
CA LEU A 71 4.37 -17.13 0.48
C LEU A 71 4.49 -15.77 1.15
N ILE A 72 4.60 -14.72 0.34
CA ILE A 72 4.49 -13.33 0.76
C ILE A 72 3.03 -12.97 0.56
N THR A 73 2.36 -12.57 1.63
CA THR A 73 0.91 -12.35 1.68
C THR A 73 0.54 -10.87 1.69
N GLN A 74 1.47 -10.01 2.12
CA GLN A 74 1.27 -8.56 2.19
C GLN A 74 2.61 -7.83 2.08
N ILE A 75 2.60 -6.67 1.42
CA ILE A 75 3.70 -5.71 1.40
C ILE A 75 3.14 -4.40 1.95
N SER A 76 3.63 -3.96 3.10
CA SER A 76 3.15 -2.77 3.81
C SER A 76 4.06 -1.56 3.66
N SER A 77 5.37 -1.75 3.45
CA SER A 77 6.28 -0.63 3.24
C SER A 77 6.04 0.04 1.86
N ARG A 78 6.33 1.35 1.81
CA ARG A 78 6.28 2.18 0.60
C ARG A 78 7.62 2.24 -0.14
N ASP A 79 8.64 1.59 0.40
CA ASP A 79 9.96 1.57 -0.22
C ASP A 79 9.88 0.85 -1.56
N ALA A 80 10.42 1.50 -2.61
CA ALA A 80 10.45 0.96 -3.96
C ALA A 80 11.29 -0.32 -4.06
N GLU A 81 12.25 -0.49 -3.16
CA GLU A 81 13.07 -1.69 -3.04
C GLU A 81 12.98 -2.26 -1.64
N GLN A 82 12.56 -3.51 -1.55
CA GLN A 82 12.48 -4.27 -0.31
C GLN A 82 13.25 -5.58 -0.45
N GLN A 83 13.62 -6.19 0.68
CA GLN A 83 14.40 -7.41 0.68
C GLN A 83 13.84 -8.41 1.68
N ILE A 84 13.64 -9.63 1.21
CA ILE A 84 13.29 -10.76 2.06
C ILE A 84 14.51 -11.67 2.16
N ALA A 85 14.88 -12.03 3.38
CA ALA A 85 15.82 -13.11 3.62
C ALA A 85 15.07 -14.40 3.90
N ILE A 86 15.50 -15.46 3.22
CA ILE A 86 15.06 -16.84 3.45
C ILE A 86 16.27 -17.61 3.96
N GLY A 87 16.19 -18.15 5.17
CA GLY A 87 17.32 -18.83 5.80
C GLY A 87 16.88 -20.02 6.63
N VAL A 88 17.86 -20.77 7.12
CA VAL A 88 17.62 -21.84 8.09
C VAL A 88 17.01 -21.23 9.36
N ASN A 89 15.98 -21.86 9.92
CA ASN A 89 15.41 -21.43 11.19
C ASN A 89 16.17 -22.08 12.35
N PRO A 90 17.09 -21.39 13.05
CA PRO A 90 17.87 -21.99 14.13
C PRO A 90 17.01 -22.41 15.33
N ASN A 91 15.92 -21.69 15.59
CA ASN A 91 15.04 -21.94 16.72
C ASN A 91 14.27 -23.26 16.56
N ALA A 92 14.14 -23.77 15.32
CA ALA A 92 13.51 -25.06 15.07
C ALA A 92 14.33 -26.26 15.57
N PHE A 93 15.58 -26.03 15.97
CA PHE A 93 16.48 -27.05 16.54
C PHE A 93 16.64 -26.90 18.07
N GLU A 94 15.98 -25.92 18.69
CA GLU A 94 15.94 -25.81 20.15
C GLU A 94 15.01 -26.92 20.67
N ASN A 95 15.59 -27.95 21.30
CA ASN A 95 14.81 -28.89 22.10
C ASN A 95 14.32 -28.17 23.38
N ASN A 96 13.18 -28.61 23.93
CA ASN A 96 12.61 -28.07 25.18
C ASN A 96 13.57 -28.12 26.40
N ASP A 97 14.68 -28.85 26.31
CA ASP A 97 15.75 -28.95 27.34
C ASP A 97 17.02 -28.15 27.02
N SER A 98 17.01 -27.29 25.99
CA SER A 98 18.20 -26.55 25.59
C SER A 98 18.51 -25.40 26.56
N SER A 99 19.73 -25.38 27.10
CA SER A 99 20.15 -24.37 28.07
C SER A 99 20.22 -22.97 27.43
N ALA A 100 20.03 -21.91 28.23
CA ALA A 100 20.14 -20.52 27.78
C ALA A 100 21.44 -20.22 27.00
N VAL A 101 22.51 -21.01 27.25
CA VAL A 101 23.80 -20.94 26.56
C VAL A 101 23.70 -21.39 25.09
N PHE A 102 22.89 -22.42 24.78
CA PHE A 102 22.69 -22.88 23.40
C PHE A 102 22.02 -21.81 22.53
N SER A 103 21.01 -21.11 23.06
CA SER A 103 20.34 -20.00 22.37
C SER A 103 21.31 -18.83 22.06
N LEU A 104 22.28 -18.57 22.94
CA LEU A 104 23.31 -17.53 22.74
C LEU A 104 24.34 -17.92 21.68
N ILE A 105 24.66 -19.20 21.55
CA ILE A 105 25.56 -19.72 20.51
C ILE A 105 24.85 -19.76 19.15
N ALA A 106 23.58 -20.22 19.13
CA ALA A 106 22.73 -20.21 17.94
C ALA A 106 22.60 -18.80 17.33
N LYS A 107 22.48 -17.76 18.17
CA LYS A 107 22.43 -16.35 17.73
C LYS A 107 23.74 -15.82 17.12
N LYS A 108 24.89 -16.43 17.40
CA LYS A 108 26.20 -16.04 16.85
C LYS A 108 26.60 -16.83 15.60
N LEU A 109 25.86 -17.88 15.25
CA LEU A 109 26.11 -18.68 14.05
C LEU A 109 25.68 -17.91 12.80
N VAL A 110 26.57 -17.82 11.81
CA VAL A 110 26.22 -17.31 10.49
C VAL A 110 25.28 -18.31 9.83
N VAL A 111 24.00 -17.94 9.76
CA VAL A 111 22.97 -18.77 9.15
C VAL A 111 23.02 -18.59 7.64
N PRO A 112 23.12 -19.66 6.84
CA PRO A 112 23.02 -19.56 5.40
C PRO A 112 21.64 -19.04 5.02
N LYS A 113 21.63 -17.99 4.20
CA LYS A 113 20.42 -17.31 3.75
C LYS A 113 20.52 -16.92 2.28
N ALA A 114 19.39 -16.94 1.60
CA ALA A 114 19.19 -16.30 0.31
C ALA A 114 18.45 -14.99 0.51
N ALA A 115 18.77 -13.99 -0.31
CA ALA A 115 18.02 -12.74 -0.39
C ALA A 115 17.17 -12.74 -1.66
N VAL A 116 15.96 -12.21 -1.55
CA VAL A 116 15.06 -11.93 -2.67
C VAL A 116 14.79 -10.44 -2.68
N LEU A 117 15.10 -9.80 -3.81
CA LEU A 117 14.85 -8.40 -4.04
C LEU A 117 13.42 -8.19 -4.55
N LEU A 118 12.68 -7.28 -3.93
CA LEU A 118 11.33 -6.90 -4.33
C LEU A 118 11.36 -5.49 -4.92
N HIS A 119 10.95 -5.35 -6.18
CA HIS A 119 10.70 -4.06 -6.81
C HIS A 119 9.23 -3.71 -6.65
N VAL A 120 8.93 -2.86 -5.68
CA VAL A 120 7.57 -2.49 -5.32
C VAL A 120 7.10 -1.37 -6.23
N GLN A 121 6.13 -1.69 -7.08
CA GLN A 121 5.51 -0.76 -8.00
C GLN A 121 4.37 -0.01 -7.28
N ARG A 122 4.33 1.31 -7.50
CA ARG A 122 3.27 2.17 -7.00
C ARG A 122 1.99 1.88 -7.78
N PRO A 123 0.84 1.70 -7.13
CA PRO A 123 -0.41 1.52 -7.85
C PRO A 123 -0.77 2.80 -8.60
N LEU A 124 -1.13 2.64 -9.88
CA LEU A 124 -1.51 3.74 -10.76
C LEU A 124 -2.97 4.14 -10.54
N VAL A 125 -3.21 5.45 -10.40
CA VAL A 125 -4.52 6.05 -10.16
C VAL A 125 -4.86 7.03 -11.27
N TYR A 126 -5.97 6.81 -11.94
CA TYR A 126 -6.55 7.75 -12.89
C TYR A 126 -7.52 8.69 -12.17
N VAL A 127 -7.34 10.00 -12.32
CA VAL A 127 -8.17 11.00 -11.64
C VAL A 127 -9.00 11.79 -12.64
N THR A 128 -10.31 11.83 -12.44
CA THR A 128 -11.21 12.74 -13.17
C THR A 128 -11.83 13.75 -12.21
N ALA A 129 -12.02 14.98 -12.68
CA ALA A 129 -12.50 16.06 -11.83
C ALA A 129 -13.29 17.13 -12.57
N SER A 130 -14.43 17.53 -12.00
CA SER A 130 -15.18 18.75 -12.33
C SER A 130 -15.45 19.53 -11.04
N GLU A 131 -14.88 20.73 -10.92
CA GLU A 131 -15.05 21.59 -9.75
C GLU A 131 -15.59 22.93 -10.22
N LYS A 132 -16.73 23.34 -9.67
CA LYS A 132 -17.46 24.52 -10.11
C LYS A 132 -17.69 25.50 -8.97
N SER A 133 -17.66 26.78 -9.30
CA SER A 133 -18.08 27.86 -8.42
C SER A 133 -19.32 28.48 -9.02
N LEU A 134 -20.45 28.38 -8.31
CA LEU A 134 -21.72 28.98 -8.74
C LEU A 134 -22.12 28.52 -10.16
N GLY A 135 -21.89 27.25 -10.47
CA GLY A 135 -22.19 26.64 -11.77
C GLY A 135 -21.13 26.82 -12.86
N ALA A 136 -20.11 27.67 -12.64
CA ALA A 136 -19.02 27.89 -13.58
C ALA A 136 -17.79 27.03 -13.23
N GLU A 137 -17.15 26.41 -14.22
CA GLU A 137 -15.90 25.66 -14.00
C GLU A 137 -14.82 26.53 -13.37
N LYS A 138 -14.20 26.03 -12.30
CA LYS A 138 -13.09 26.70 -11.62
C LYS A 138 -11.80 26.51 -12.40
N SER A 139 -10.99 27.55 -12.45
CA SER A 139 -9.60 27.45 -12.94
C SER A 139 -8.70 26.68 -11.97
N SER A 140 -8.95 26.79 -10.66
CA SER A 140 -8.27 26.01 -9.61
C SER A 140 -9.13 24.82 -9.17
N LYS A 141 -8.56 23.60 -9.22
CA LYS A 141 -9.18 22.37 -8.73
C LYS A 141 -8.62 22.00 -7.35
N GLU A 142 -9.03 22.76 -6.34
CA GLU A 142 -8.46 22.69 -4.98
C GLU A 142 -8.68 21.33 -4.32
N LEU A 143 -9.87 20.74 -4.48
CA LEU A 143 -10.16 19.42 -3.90
C LEU A 143 -9.36 18.33 -4.61
N THR A 144 -9.28 18.40 -5.94
CA THR A 144 -8.50 17.48 -6.79
C THR A 144 -7.02 17.51 -6.44
N ASN A 145 -6.46 18.70 -6.26
CA ASN A 145 -5.06 18.86 -5.87
C ASN A 145 -4.81 18.25 -4.48
N ALA A 146 -5.72 18.44 -3.53
CA ALA A 146 -5.61 17.85 -2.19
C ALA A 146 -5.65 16.32 -2.23
N VAL A 147 -6.61 15.74 -2.96
CA VAL A 147 -6.71 14.28 -3.15
C VAL A 147 -5.44 13.73 -3.81
N THR A 148 -5.01 14.34 -4.91
CA THR A 148 -3.82 13.93 -5.68
C THR A 148 -2.56 13.96 -4.81
N ASN A 149 -2.33 15.05 -4.10
CA ASN A 149 -1.18 15.21 -3.22
C ASN A 149 -1.19 14.16 -2.11
N TYR A 150 -2.35 13.94 -1.49
CA TYR A 150 -2.50 12.96 -0.41
C TYR A 150 -2.26 11.53 -0.87
N LEU A 151 -2.79 11.13 -2.03
CA LEU A 151 -2.55 9.82 -2.63
C LEU A 151 -1.07 9.64 -3.00
N THR A 152 -0.45 10.65 -3.60
CA THR A 152 0.97 10.62 -3.98
C THR A 152 1.87 10.46 -2.75
N GLN A 153 1.62 11.22 -1.69
CA GLN A 153 2.32 11.07 -0.41
C GLN A 153 2.06 9.71 0.25
N SER A 154 0.91 9.09 -0.05
CA SER A 154 0.55 7.75 0.40
C SER A 154 1.15 6.62 -0.45
N GLY A 155 1.98 6.95 -1.44
CA GLY A 155 2.71 6.00 -2.28
C GLY A 155 1.90 5.44 -3.45
N PHE A 156 0.87 6.16 -3.88
CA PHE A 156 0.22 5.97 -5.17
C PHE A 156 0.89 6.83 -6.23
N GLU A 157 0.66 6.51 -7.49
CA GLU A 157 1.16 7.29 -8.62
C GLU A 157 -0.01 7.68 -9.52
N ILE A 158 -0.08 8.94 -9.93
CA ILE A 158 -1.16 9.43 -10.79
C ILE A 158 -0.80 9.22 -12.25
N THR A 159 -1.77 8.80 -13.05
CA THR A 159 -1.61 8.65 -14.49
C THR A 159 -2.78 9.29 -15.24
N ASP A 160 -2.50 9.81 -16.44
CA ASP A 160 -3.53 10.29 -17.37
C ASP A 160 -4.05 9.17 -18.28
N ASP A 161 -3.43 7.98 -18.24
CA ASP A 161 -3.84 6.83 -19.04
C ASP A 161 -4.73 5.89 -18.22
N SER A 162 -6.05 6.05 -18.37
CA SER A 162 -7.05 5.21 -17.72
C SER A 162 -6.89 3.70 -17.99
N LYS A 163 -6.25 3.30 -19.10
CA LYS A 163 -6.05 1.87 -19.43
C LYS A 163 -4.94 1.22 -18.62
N LYS A 164 -4.01 2.00 -18.06
CA LYS A 164 -2.90 1.53 -17.23
C LYS A 164 -3.21 1.62 -15.74
N ALA A 165 -4.22 2.39 -15.37
CA ALA A 165 -4.58 2.61 -13.99
C ALA A 165 -5.18 1.34 -13.35
N GLU A 166 -4.88 1.13 -12.07
CA GLU A 166 -5.49 0.09 -11.25
C GLU A 166 -6.72 0.62 -10.51
N MET A 167 -6.78 1.94 -10.30
CA MET A 167 -7.90 2.60 -9.65
C MET A 167 -8.28 3.87 -10.40
N ALA A 168 -9.54 4.27 -10.26
CA ALA A 168 -10.00 5.55 -10.70
C ALA A 168 -10.66 6.32 -9.56
N VAL A 169 -10.38 7.61 -9.49
CA VAL A 169 -10.96 8.55 -8.55
C VAL A 169 -11.72 9.62 -9.32
N ASP A 170 -13.02 9.67 -9.10
CA ASP A 170 -13.92 10.62 -9.76
C ASP A 170 -14.35 11.68 -8.72
N ILE A 171 -14.00 12.95 -8.98
CA ILE A 171 -14.27 14.10 -8.09
C ILE A 171 -15.25 15.04 -8.78
N SER A 172 -16.34 15.37 -8.11
CA SER A 172 -17.30 16.36 -8.60
C SER A 172 -17.69 17.30 -7.47
N SER A 173 -17.72 18.61 -7.73
CA SER A 173 -18.21 19.58 -6.76
C SER A 173 -18.74 20.85 -7.42
N ASP A 174 -19.69 21.50 -6.76
CA ASP A 174 -20.19 22.82 -7.12
C ASP A 174 -20.60 23.59 -5.86
N THR A 175 -20.46 24.91 -5.90
CA THR A 175 -21.11 25.79 -4.93
C THR A 175 -22.39 26.36 -5.51
N GLU A 176 -23.41 26.44 -4.67
CA GLU A 176 -24.67 27.07 -5.03
C GLU A 176 -24.91 28.33 -4.19
N LYS A 177 -25.53 29.34 -4.81
CA LYS A 177 -26.01 30.52 -4.09
C LYS A 177 -27.06 30.10 -3.08
N GLY A 178 -26.82 30.46 -1.83
CA GLY A 178 -27.73 30.23 -0.72
C GLY A 178 -28.58 31.46 -0.42
N VAL A 179 -28.68 31.75 0.87
CA VAL A 179 -29.44 32.88 1.40
C VAL A 179 -28.54 34.11 1.52
N GLN A 180 -29.10 35.29 1.26
CA GLN A 180 -28.52 36.55 1.67
C GLN A 180 -29.25 37.04 2.93
N SER A 181 -28.51 37.32 4.00
CA SER A 181 -29.05 37.86 5.26
C SER A 181 -28.34 39.16 5.59
N GLY A 182 -29.01 40.28 5.36
CA GLY A 182 -28.38 41.61 5.40
C GLY A 182 -27.25 41.71 4.37
N ASN A 183 -26.04 42.04 4.85
CA ASN A 183 -24.84 42.15 4.03
C ASN A 183 -24.02 40.84 3.93
N ILE A 184 -24.54 39.73 4.47
CA ILE A 184 -23.86 38.44 4.46
C ILE A 184 -24.48 37.55 3.40
N PHE A 185 -23.63 37.07 2.48
CA PHE A 185 -23.95 36.15 1.41
C PHE A 185 -23.49 34.75 1.79
N ILE A 186 -24.43 33.80 1.77
CA ILE A 186 -24.18 32.40 2.10
C ILE A 186 -24.15 31.58 0.81
N THR A 187 -23.15 30.71 0.69
CA THR A 187 -23.08 29.69 -0.37
C THR A 187 -22.95 28.31 0.25
N TYR A 188 -23.32 27.30 -0.52
CA TYR A 188 -23.25 25.91 -0.10
C TYR A 188 -22.44 25.11 -1.11
N LEU A 189 -21.29 24.58 -0.68
CA LEU A 189 -20.53 23.61 -1.44
C LEU A 189 -21.14 22.22 -1.26
N SER A 190 -21.46 21.56 -2.36
CA SER A 190 -21.74 20.12 -2.38
C SER A 190 -20.78 19.41 -3.33
N GLY A 191 -20.40 18.18 -3.00
CA GLY A 191 -19.51 17.40 -3.85
C GLY A 191 -19.48 15.93 -3.51
N SER A 192 -18.96 15.12 -4.44
CA SER A 192 -18.79 13.68 -4.31
C SER A 192 -17.38 13.26 -4.74
N ILE A 193 -16.81 12.33 -3.99
CA ILE A 193 -15.55 11.65 -4.32
C ILE A 193 -15.85 10.15 -4.38
N ARG A 194 -15.64 9.54 -5.53
CA ARG A 194 -15.84 8.10 -5.74
C ARG A 194 -14.53 7.44 -6.10
N VAL A 195 -14.26 6.29 -5.51
CA VAL A 195 -13.07 5.48 -5.77
C VAL A 195 -13.52 4.11 -6.25
N LYS A 196 -13.02 3.69 -7.41
CA LYS A 196 -13.31 2.38 -8.01
C LYS A 196 -12.02 1.64 -8.37
N SER A 197 -12.05 0.33 -8.19
CA SER A 197 -11.06 -0.58 -8.76
C SER A 197 -11.39 -0.77 -10.23
N LEU A 198 -10.39 -0.56 -11.10
CA LEU A 198 -10.55 -0.75 -12.54
C LEU A 198 -10.46 -2.22 -12.99
N PRO A 199 -9.65 -3.10 -12.37
CA PRO A 199 -9.60 -4.52 -12.75
C PRO A 199 -10.93 -5.27 -12.64
N ASP A 200 -11.73 -5.00 -11.61
CA ASP A 200 -13.01 -5.69 -11.33
C ASP A 200 -14.23 -4.76 -11.39
N GLY A 201 -14.02 -3.46 -11.65
CA GLY A 201 -15.08 -2.45 -11.72
C GLY A 201 -15.76 -2.15 -10.39
N LYS A 202 -15.23 -2.66 -9.26
CA LYS A 202 -15.89 -2.56 -7.97
C LYS A 202 -15.71 -1.16 -7.37
N GLU A 203 -16.80 -0.58 -6.89
CA GLU A 203 -16.74 0.62 -6.06
C GLU A 203 -16.09 0.27 -4.71
N ILE A 204 -14.97 0.93 -4.41
CA ILE A 204 -14.21 0.73 -3.17
C ILE A 204 -14.77 1.64 -2.09
N TYR A 205 -15.04 2.90 -2.45
CA TYR A 205 -15.45 3.91 -1.49
C TYR A 205 -16.14 5.09 -2.18
N THR A 206 -17.13 5.66 -1.50
CA THR A 206 -17.81 6.89 -1.91
C THR A 206 -17.95 7.82 -0.71
N SER A 207 -17.69 9.10 -0.93
CA SER A 207 -17.86 10.14 0.08
C SER A 207 -18.46 11.40 -0.50
N SER A 208 -19.07 12.20 0.37
CA SER A 208 -19.72 13.45 -0.02
C SER A 208 -19.36 14.60 0.91
N LEU A 209 -19.22 15.78 0.30
CA LEU A 209 -19.28 17.07 0.99
C LEU A 209 -20.71 17.55 0.86
N ASN A 210 -21.43 17.65 1.98
CA ASN A 210 -22.85 17.97 1.96
C ASN A 210 -23.07 19.39 2.49
N ARG A 211 -23.40 20.32 1.59
CA ARG A 211 -23.82 21.70 1.89
C ARG A 211 -22.87 22.41 2.87
N VAL A 212 -21.56 22.33 2.63
CA VAL A 212 -20.56 23.03 3.42
C VAL A 212 -20.72 24.53 3.20
N LYS A 213 -20.88 25.29 4.29
CA LYS A 213 -21.27 26.70 4.24
C LYS A 213 -20.06 27.62 4.10
N GLY A 214 -20.18 28.62 3.24
CA GLY A 214 -19.30 29.80 3.21
C GLY A 214 -20.09 31.07 3.54
N TYR A 215 -19.41 32.12 4.04
CA TYR A 215 -20.03 33.36 4.50
C TYR A 215 -19.18 34.58 4.14
N SER A 216 -19.61 35.41 3.20
CA SER A 216 -18.85 36.62 2.88
C SER A 216 -19.72 37.80 2.51
N LEU A 217 -19.10 38.89 2.10
CA LEU A 217 -19.77 40.13 1.67
C LEU A 217 -20.26 40.05 0.21
N ASP A 218 -19.94 38.96 -0.49
CA ASP A 218 -20.42 38.64 -1.84
C ASP A 218 -20.41 37.12 -2.06
N PHE A 219 -21.12 36.65 -3.09
CA PHE A 219 -21.24 35.22 -3.39
C PHE A 219 -19.94 34.56 -3.85
N GLU A 220 -19.03 35.29 -4.51
CA GLU A 220 -17.76 34.73 -5.01
C GLU A 220 -16.82 34.42 -3.84
N ARG A 221 -16.62 35.38 -2.95
CA ARG A 221 -15.82 35.18 -1.73
C ARG A 221 -16.46 34.16 -0.79
N SER A 222 -17.79 34.15 -0.72
CA SER A 222 -18.53 33.14 0.04
C SER A 222 -18.26 31.74 -0.52
N SER A 223 -18.30 31.58 -1.85
CA SER A 223 -17.98 30.32 -2.54
C SER A 223 -16.55 29.86 -2.25
N GLN A 224 -15.57 30.77 -2.31
CA GLN A 224 -14.18 30.47 -1.96
C GLN A 224 -14.05 29.98 -0.51
N GLN A 225 -14.76 30.59 0.43
CA GLN A 225 -14.76 30.13 1.82
C GLN A 225 -15.43 28.77 1.99
N ALA A 226 -16.53 28.50 1.28
CA ALA A 226 -17.17 27.18 1.30
C ALA A 226 -16.21 26.08 0.82
N TYR A 227 -15.42 26.37 -0.22
CA TYR A 227 -14.32 25.51 -0.68
C TYR A 227 -13.22 25.33 0.36
N ALA A 228 -12.78 26.41 1.01
CA ALA A 228 -11.76 26.32 2.06
C ALA A 228 -12.21 25.44 3.24
N GLU A 229 -13.46 25.56 3.68
CA GLU A 229 -14.03 24.71 4.73
C GLU A 229 -14.24 23.27 4.23
N GLY A 230 -14.67 23.09 2.99
CA GLY A 230 -14.80 21.77 2.36
C GLY A 230 -13.46 21.04 2.27
N LEU A 231 -12.39 21.76 1.96
CA LEU A 231 -11.04 21.25 1.90
C LEU A 231 -10.53 20.80 3.28
N LYS A 232 -10.83 21.55 4.35
CA LYS A 232 -10.51 21.14 5.72
C LYS A 232 -11.21 19.82 6.07
N LYS A 233 -12.51 19.72 5.79
CA LYS A 233 -13.29 18.51 6.03
C LYS A 233 -12.74 17.32 5.24
N LEU A 234 -12.51 17.51 3.95
CA LEU A 234 -11.89 16.51 3.07
C LEU A 234 -10.56 16.00 3.64
N THR A 235 -9.69 16.90 4.09
CA THR A 235 -8.35 16.56 4.56
C THR A 235 -8.34 15.84 5.89
N HIS A 236 -9.20 16.24 6.83
CA HIS A 236 -9.21 15.69 8.18
C HIS A 236 -10.10 14.46 8.35
N GLU A 237 -11.14 14.31 7.52
CA GLU A 237 -12.13 13.24 7.68
C GLU A 237 -12.10 12.27 6.50
N ASN A 238 -12.36 12.76 5.29
CA ASN A 238 -12.64 11.89 4.15
C ASN A 238 -11.37 11.22 3.59
N LEU A 239 -10.25 11.95 3.48
CA LEU A 239 -8.98 11.42 2.94
C LEU A 239 -8.39 10.27 3.79
N PRO A 240 -8.30 10.36 5.13
CA PRO A 240 -7.89 9.24 5.96
C PRO A 240 -8.78 7.99 5.78
N GLN A 241 -10.09 8.18 5.64
CA GLN A 241 -11.02 7.07 5.39
C GLN A 241 -10.79 6.45 4.02
N ILE A 242 -10.66 7.25 2.96
CA ILE A 242 -10.32 6.78 1.61
C ILE A 242 -9.08 5.89 1.68
N LEU A 243 -8.01 6.38 2.33
CA LEU A 243 -6.76 5.64 2.45
C LEU A 243 -6.96 4.29 3.15
N SER A 244 -7.74 4.24 4.23
CA SER A 244 -8.03 3.01 4.95
C SER A 244 -8.73 1.99 4.05
N TYR A 245 -9.76 2.38 3.30
CA TYR A 245 -10.47 1.47 2.40
C TYR A 245 -9.62 1.01 1.21
N ILE A 246 -8.76 1.88 0.68
CA ILE A 246 -7.82 1.51 -0.38
C ILE A 246 -6.53 0.89 0.18
N THR A 247 -6.44 0.49 1.45
CA THR A 247 -5.26 -0.24 1.95
C THR A 247 -5.62 -1.51 2.73
N GLN A 248 -6.92 -1.80 2.89
CA GLN A 248 -7.47 -3.03 3.47
C GLN A 248 -7.58 -4.15 2.43
#